data_AF-A0A935JR38-F1
#
_entry.id   AF-A0A935JR38-F1
#
_cell.length_a   1.000
_cell.length_b   1.000
_cell.length_c   1.000
_cell.angle_alpha   90.00
_cell.angle_beta   90.00
_cell.angle_gamma   90.00
#
_symmetry.space_group_name_H-M   'P 1'
#
loop_
_entity.id
_entity.type
_entity.pdbx_description
1 polymer ?
#
loop_
_entity_poly.entity_id
_entity_poly.type
_entity_poly.pdbx_seq_one_letter_code
_entity_poly.pdbx_strand_id
1 'polypeptide(L)'
;MTDRKKTIKRKLLHAGGWQVAKRVAKMVPFGGTVVAVVLVGSDIKNKGVGKGLLNSGIDAIPFVGLAKNAVEIVRGDFIPDKEKKVKV
;
A
#
# COMPACT_ATOMS: atom_id res chain seq x y z
N MET A 1 8.68 21.13 38.32
CA MET A 1 8.36 19.69 38.10
C MET A 1 7.68 19.39 36.74
N THR A 2 7.27 20.40 35.98
CA THR A 2 6.49 20.26 34.72
C THR A 2 7.30 19.78 33.51
N ASP A 3 8.58 20.16 33.41
CA ASP A 3 9.47 19.76 32.30
C ASP A 3 9.76 18.27 32.21
N ARG A 4 9.97 17.60 33.35
CA ARG A 4 10.20 16.14 33.38
C ARG A 4 9.00 15.37 32.84
N LYS A 5 7.77 15.81 33.13
CA LYS A 5 6.55 15.16 32.62
C LYS A 5 6.42 15.30 31.09
N LYS A 6 6.79 16.45 30.51
CA LYS A 6 6.81 16.64 29.05
C LYS A 6 7.83 15.72 28.36
N THR A 7 9.04 15.60 28.92
CA THR A 7 10.09 14.71 28.40
C THR A 7 9.71 13.23 28.47
N ILE A 8 9.11 12.78 29.57
CA ILE A 8 8.67 11.38 29.72
C ILE A 8 7.54 11.06 28.74
N LYS A 9 6.53 11.94 28.63
CA LYS A 9 5.44 11.79 27.64
C LYS A 9 5.98 11.72 26.21
N ARG A 10 6.96 12.57 25.87
CA ARG A 10 7.60 12.56 24.54
C ARG A 10 8.32 11.25 24.28
N LYS A 11 9.08 10.71 25.26
CA LYS A 11 9.75 9.41 25.12
C LYS A 11 8.76 8.25 24.98
N LEU A 12 7.65 8.27 25.71
CA LEU A 12 6.58 7.27 25.63
C LEU A 12 5.86 7.31 24.28
N LEU A 13 5.51 8.51 23.79
CA LEU A 13 4.94 8.70 22.46
C LEU A 13 5.91 8.27 21.36
N HIS A 14 7.21 8.54 21.52
CA HIS A 14 8.22 8.13 20.54
C HIS A 14 8.41 6.61 20.54
N ALA A 15 8.46 5.96 21.71
CA ALA A 15 8.59 4.52 21.82
C ALA A 15 7.34 3.78 21.29
N GLY A 16 6.15 4.23 21.69
CA GLY A 16 4.87 3.70 21.20
C GLY A 16 4.72 3.93 19.69
N GLY A 17 5.05 5.14 19.22
CA GLY A 17 5.04 5.49 17.80
C GLY A 17 6.01 4.65 16.98
N TRP A 18 7.22 4.39 17.49
CA TRP A 18 8.22 3.55 16.82
C TRP A 18 7.80 2.09 16.72
N GLN A 19 7.11 1.55 17.73
CA GLN A 19 6.56 0.20 17.67
C GLN A 19 5.42 0.10 16.66
N VAL A 20 4.52 1.09 16.62
CA VAL A 20 3.44 1.14 15.61
C VAL A 20 4.03 1.29 14.21
N ALA A 21 4.98 2.21 14.02
CA ALA A 21 5.66 2.42 12.73
C ALA A 21 6.35 1.13 12.24
N LYS A 22 7.06 0.41 13.12
CA LYS A 22 7.65 -0.90 12.77
C LYS A 22 6.60 -1.93 12.37
N ARG A 23 5.42 -1.91 12.98
CA ARG A 23 4.34 -2.83 12.67
C ARG A 23 3.68 -2.50 11.33
N VAL A 24 3.47 -1.21 11.06
CA VAL A 24 2.99 -0.71 9.77
C VAL A 24 3.99 -0.98 8.66
N ALA A 25 5.28 -0.74 8.91
CA ALA A 25 6.36 -1.04 7.95
C ALA A 25 6.39 -2.54 7.57
N LYS A 26 6.15 -3.44 8.54
CA LYS A 26 6.01 -4.88 8.27
C LYS A 26 4.72 -5.26 7.53
N MET A 27 3.71 -4.38 7.55
CA MET A 27 2.46 -4.53 6.79
C MET A 27 2.51 -3.91 5.39
N VAL A 28 3.56 -3.16 5.05
CA VAL A 28 3.80 -2.63 3.69
C VAL A 28 3.60 -3.68 2.59
N PRO A 29 4.13 -4.92 2.67
CA PRO A 29 3.89 -5.94 1.64
C PRO A 29 2.42 -6.37 1.51
N PHE A 30 1.58 -6.11 2.52
CA PHE A 30 0.15 -6.41 2.53
C PHE A 30 -0.72 -5.15 2.35
N GLY A 31 -0.13 -3.96 2.31
CA GLY A 31 -0.84 -2.70 2.21
C GLY A 31 -1.68 -2.61 0.95
N GLY A 32 -1.15 -3.10 -0.18
CA GLY A 32 -1.89 -3.19 -1.43
C GLY A 32 -3.14 -4.07 -1.33
N THR A 33 -3.06 -5.19 -0.62
CA THR A 33 -4.21 -6.07 -0.38
C THR A 33 -5.27 -5.40 0.48
N VAL A 34 -4.88 -4.69 1.53
CA VAL A 34 -5.81 -3.94 2.38
C VAL A 34 -6.54 -2.86 1.57
N VAL A 35 -5.79 -2.08 0.78
CA VAL A 35 -6.38 -1.04 -0.08
C VAL A 35 -7.34 -1.65 -1.11
N ALA A 36 -6.95 -2.74 -1.77
CA ALA A 36 -7.78 -3.44 -2.74
C ALA A 36 -9.08 -3.97 -2.11
N VAL A 37 -8.99 -4.61 -0.94
CA VAL A 37 -10.15 -5.12 -0.20
C VAL A 37 -11.10 -4.00 0.21
N VAL A 38 -10.58 -2.86 0.66
CA VAL A 38 -11.40 -1.70 1.04
C VAL A 38 -12.11 -1.10 -0.18
N LEU A 39 -11.41 -0.91 -1.29
CA LEU A 39 -11.98 -0.38 -2.53
C LEU A 39 -13.09 -1.28 -3.07
N VAL A 40 -12.76 -2.56 -3.29
CA VAL A 40 -13.70 -3.55 -3.82
C VAL A 40 -14.89 -3.74 -2.87
N GLY A 41 -14.64 -3.82 -1.56
CA GLY A 41 -15.70 -3.94 -0.56
C GLY A 41 -16.64 -2.73 -0.53
N SER A 42 -16.11 -1.52 -0.72
CA SER A 42 -16.91 -0.28 -0.78
C SER A 42 -17.82 -0.26 -2.02
N ASP A 43 -17.31 -0.69 -3.17
CA ASP A 43 -18.09 -0.81 -4.40
C ASP A 43 -19.15 -1.91 -4.32
N ILE A 44 -18.82 -3.07 -3.73
CA ILE A 44 -19.78 -4.15 -3.49
C ILE A 44 -20.92 -3.69 -2.57
N LYS A 45 -20.61 -2.94 -1.50
CA LYS A 45 -21.62 -2.38 -0.58
C LYS A 45 -22.61 -1.45 -1.30
N ASN A 46 -22.12 -0.63 -2.23
CA ASN A 46 -22.93 0.39 -2.89
C ASN A 46 -23.65 -0.11 -4.15
N LYS A 47 -23.09 -1.10 -4.86
CA LYS A 47 -23.57 -1.54 -6.19
C LYS A 47 -24.05 -3.00 -6.21
N GLY A 48 -23.84 -3.77 -5.14
CA GLY A 48 -24.07 -5.22 -5.09
C GLY A 48 -22.92 -6.01 -5.72
N VAL A 49 -22.81 -7.31 -5.41
CA VAL A 49 -21.62 -8.14 -5.72
C VAL A 49 -21.28 -8.15 -7.22
N GLY A 50 -22.26 -8.36 -8.10
CA GLY A 50 -22.03 -8.45 -9.55
C GLY A 50 -21.59 -7.14 -10.19
N LYS A 51 -22.34 -6.04 -9.95
CA LYS A 51 -22.01 -4.71 -10.52
C LYS A 51 -20.80 -4.07 -9.84
N GLY A 52 -20.58 -4.35 -8.56
CA GLY A 52 -19.42 -3.90 -7.79
C GLY A 52 -18.12 -4.48 -8.36
N LEU A 53 -18.04 -5.81 -8.55
CA LEU A 53 -16.84 -6.46 -9.09
C LEU A 53 -16.52 -6.02 -10.52
N LEU A 54 -17.53 -5.88 -11.38
CA LEU A 54 -17.33 -5.40 -12.76
C LEU A 54 -16.82 -3.96 -12.80
N ASN A 55 -17.41 -3.08 -11.99
CA ASN A 55 -16.99 -1.67 -11.92
C ASN A 55 -15.58 -1.53 -11.33
N SER A 56 -15.33 -2.16 -10.18
CA SER A 56 -13.99 -2.13 -9.56
C SER A 56 -12.95 -2.79 -10.46
N GLY A 57 -13.33 -3.81 -11.25
CA GLY A 57 -12.44 -4.47 -12.20
C GLY A 57 -12.06 -3.56 -13.38
N ILE A 58 -13.03 -2.82 -13.92
CA ILE A 58 -12.77 -1.81 -14.96
C ILE A 58 -11.92 -0.66 -14.41
N ASP A 59 -12.26 -0.17 -13.21
CA ASP A 59 -11.50 0.89 -12.53
C ASP A 59 -10.10 0.41 -12.14
N ALA A 60 -9.89 -0.89 -11.90
CA ALA A 60 -8.59 -1.46 -11.55
C ALA A 60 -7.59 -1.42 -12.71
N ILE A 61 -8.00 -1.31 -13.98
CA ILE A 61 -7.09 -1.30 -15.14
C ILE A 61 -6.01 -0.21 -15.02
N PRO A 62 -6.34 1.08 -14.74
CA PRO A 62 -5.33 2.10 -14.47
C PRO A 62 -4.57 1.87 -13.15
N PHE A 63 -5.19 1.25 -12.13
CA PHE A 63 -4.52 0.96 -10.86
C PHE A 63 -3.53 -0.20 -10.94
N VAL A 64 -3.69 -1.15 -11.86
CA VAL A 64 -2.73 -2.24 -12.08
C VAL A 64 -1.39 -1.70 -12.55
N GLY A 65 -1.39 -0.70 -13.46
CA GLY A 65 -0.18 -0.01 -13.89
C GLY A 65 0.51 0.76 -12.75
N LEU A 66 -0.26 1.46 -11.91
CA LEU A 66 0.27 2.14 -10.72
C LEU A 66 0.82 1.16 -9.68
N ALA A 67 0.12 0.05 -9.43
CA ALA A 67 0.54 -0.99 -8.51
C ALA A 67 1.84 -1.64 -8.99
N LYS A 68 1.98 -1.90 -10.30
CA LYS A 68 3.22 -2.42 -10.90
C LYS A 68 4.40 -1.49 -10.63
N ASN A 69 4.26 -0.19 -10.92
CA ASN A 69 5.30 0.80 -10.64
C ASN A 69 5.65 0.87 -9.14
N ALA A 70 4.64 0.85 -8.26
CA ALA A 70 4.87 0.87 -6.81
C ALA A 70 5.60 -0.39 -6.32
N VAL A 71 5.30 -1.55 -6.91
CA VAL A 71 5.95 -2.82 -6.60
C VAL A 71 7.40 -2.84 -7.11
N GLU A 72 7.67 -2.33 -8.31
CA GLU A 72 9.01 -2.18 -8.89
C GLU A 72 9.90 -1.26 -8.04
N ILE A 73 9.36 -0.15 -7.53
CA ILE A 73 10.07 0.78 -6.64
C ILE A 73 10.46 0.11 -5.30
N VAL A 74 9.60 -0.78 -4.77
CA VAL A 74 9.80 -1.38 -3.44
C VAL A 74 10.64 -2.66 -3.47
N ARG A 75 10.50 -3.48 -4.52
CA ARG A 75 11.14 -4.81 -4.58
C ARG A 75 12.31 -4.90 -5.57
N GLY A 76 12.49 -3.91 -6.44
CA GLY A 76 13.34 -4.02 -7.62
C GLY A 76 12.64 -4.74 -8.78
N ASP A 77 13.21 -4.62 -9.98
CA ASP A 77 12.62 -5.05 -11.26
C ASP A 77 12.04 -6.48 -11.22
N PHE A 78 10.73 -6.60 -11.45
CA PHE A 78 10.03 -7.89 -11.54
C PHE A 78 10.00 -8.47 -12.96
N ILE A 79 10.15 -7.60 -13.97
CA ILE A 79 10.07 -7.97 -15.36
C ILE A 79 11.39 -7.55 -16.00
N PRO A 80 12.26 -8.51 -16.34
CA PRO A 80 13.51 -8.21 -17.04
C PRO A 80 13.21 -7.45 -18.32
N ASP A 81 13.95 -6.36 -18.53
CA ASP A 81 13.85 -5.60 -19.77
C ASP A 81 14.22 -6.52 -20.94
N LYS A 82 13.43 -6.51 -22.01
CA LYS A 82 13.74 -7.35 -23.17
C LYS A 82 15.07 -6.88 -23.74
N GLU A 83 15.97 -7.82 -24.04
CA GLU A 83 17.20 -7.52 -24.77
C GLU A 83 16.85 -6.71 -26.02
N LYS A 84 17.26 -5.44 -26.03
CA LYS A 84 17.17 -4.61 -27.22
C LYS A 84 18.04 -5.30 -28.27
N LYS A 85 17.41 -5.99 -29.22
CA LYS A 85 18.08 -6.39 -30.45
C LYS A 85 18.51 -5.10 -31.14
N VAL A 86 19.77 -4.73 -30.93
CA VAL A 86 20.46 -3.71 -31.73
C VAL A 86 20.43 -4.27 -33.15
N LYS A 87 19.54 -3.74 -33.97
CA LYS A 87 19.66 -3.92 -35.42
C LYS A 87 20.85 -3.08 -35.83
N VAL A 88 21.98 -3.75 -36.02
CA VAL A 88 23.15 -3.26 -36.75
C VAL A 88 22.77 -3.10 -38.21
#